data_AF-A0A2H0CZW4-F1
#
_entry.id   AF-A0A2H0CZW4-F1
#
_cell.length_a   1.000
_cell.length_b   1.000
_cell.length_c   1.000
_cell.angle_alpha   90.00
_cell.angle_beta   90.00
_cell.angle_gamma   90.00
#
_symmetry.space_group_name_H-M   'P 1'
#
loop_
_entity.id
_entity.type
_entity.pdbx_description
1 polymer ?
#
loop_
_entity_poly.entity_id
_entity_poly.type
_entity_poly.pdbx_seq_one_letter_code
_entity_poly.pdbx_strand_id
1 'polypeptide(L)'
;MITKKQMEVLDFVETFVKSKGYPPSLENIQKKFKLASVSTAHFHVSKLKKAGYLENKARAISILEKEPLIKIPLLGTIAAGEPIEAIRQNEFIAIAKTKLPKNGDFYALRVSGNSMIDENIKDGDVVLVKQQEVAENGQRVVALIDNYETTLKKIFREPNQIRLQPANNAYEPIIIRKDRDIK
;
A
#
# COMPACT_ATOMS: atom_id res chain seq x y z
N MET A 1 -0.45 -21.36 16.39
CA MET A 1 -1.68 -21.39 17.22
C MET A 1 -1.35 -20.91 18.63
N ILE A 2 -2.16 -20.03 19.23
CA ILE A 2 -1.94 -19.52 20.60
C ILE A 2 -2.97 -20.13 21.57
N THR A 3 -2.59 -20.30 22.83
CA THR A 3 -3.47 -20.87 23.86
C THR A 3 -4.41 -19.81 24.42
N LYS A 4 -5.50 -20.25 25.09
CA LYS A 4 -6.43 -19.35 25.79
C LYS A 4 -5.71 -18.38 26.73
N LYS A 5 -4.71 -18.88 27.47
CA LYS A 5 -3.91 -18.05 28.38
C LYS A 5 -3.07 -16.99 27.65
N GLN A 6 -2.51 -17.33 26.49
CA GLN A 6 -1.75 -16.38 25.68
C GLN A 6 -2.65 -15.31 25.07
N MET A 7 -3.89 -15.67 24.71
CA MET A 7 -4.90 -14.71 24.26
C MET A 7 -5.28 -13.73 25.37
N GLU A 8 -5.49 -14.21 26.60
CA GLU A 8 -5.72 -13.33 27.76
C GLU A 8 -4.52 -12.38 28.00
N VAL A 9 -3.29 -12.89 27.90
CA VAL A 9 -2.07 -12.07 28.06
C VAL A 9 -1.99 -11.00 26.97
N LEU A 10 -2.34 -11.34 25.72
CA LEU A 10 -2.39 -10.39 24.60
C LEU A 10 -3.42 -9.28 24.86
N ASP A 11 -4.64 -9.64 25.23
CA ASP A 11 -5.73 -8.70 25.52
C ASP A 11 -5.39 -7.74 26.68
N PHE A 12 -4.70 -8.25 27.72
CA PHE A 12 -4.20 -7.41 28.79
C PHE A 12 -3.14 -6.42 28.31
N VAL A 13 -2.19 -6.86 27.48
CA VAL A 13 -1.18 -5.96 26.90
C VAL A 13 -1.85 -4.87 26.06
N GLU A 14 -2.84 -5.24 25.25
CA GLU A 14 -3.62 -4.32 24.42
C GLU A 14 -4.34 -3.25 25.25
N THR A 15 -5.08 -3.69 26.26
CA THR A 15 -5.82 -2.78 27.17
C THR A 15 -4.88 -1.89 27.98
N PHE A 16 -3.73 -2.42 28.40
CA PHE A 16 -2.76 -1.67 29.19
C PHE A 16 -2.11 -0.54 28.37
N VAL A 17 -1.72 -0.80 27.12
CA VAL A 17 -1.16 0.23 26.24
C VAL A 17 -2.22 1.29 25.92
N LYS A 18 -3.45 0.89 25.58
CA LYS A 18 -4.54 1.83 25.28
C LYS A 18 -4.85 2.78 26.45
N SER A 19 -4.76 2.29 27.68
CA SER A 19 -5.09 3.06 28.88
C SER A 19 -3.91 3.86 29.46
N LYS A 20 -2.67 3.38 29.33
CA LYS A 20 -1.48 3.99 29.96
C LYS A 20 -0.53 4.66 28.98
N GLY A 21 -0.66 4.41 27.68
CA GLY A 21 0.22 4.95 26.63
C GLY A 21 1.60 4.26 26.55
N TYR A 22 1.85 3.24 27.35
CA TYR A 22 3.09 2.44 27.33
C TYR A 22 2.80 0.97 27.68
N PRO A 23 3.67 0.03 27.29
CA PRO A 23 3.43 -1.39 27.52
C PRO A 23 3.66 -1.85 28.96
N PRO A 24 2.96 -2.91 29.39
CA PRO A 24 3.19 -3.49 30.70
C PRO A 24 4.57 -4.17 30.76
N SER A 25 5.25 -4.07 31.91
CA SER A 25 6.45 -4.85 32.19
C SER A 25 6.10 -6.33 32.39
N LEU A 26 7.11 -7.21 32.34
CA LEU A 26 6.93 -8.63 32.65
C LEU A 26 6.40 -8.83 34.08
N GLU A 27 6.76 -7.96 35.01
CA GLU A 27 6.23 -7.95 36.38
C GLU A 27 4.76 -7.58 36.43
N ASN A 28 4.31 -6.60 35.61
CA ASN A 28 2.89 -6.25 35.52
C ASN A 28 2.07 -7.43 34.99
N ILE A 29 2.58 -8.13 33.98
CA ILE A 29 1.94 -9.34 33.43
C ILE A 29 1.90 -10.45 34.49
N GLN A 30 3.01 -10.70 35.19
CA GLN A 30 3.07 -11.68 36.27
C GLN A 30 2.03 -11.37 37.36
N LYS A 31 1.99 -10.13 37.85
CA LYS A 31 1.06 -9.69 38.91
C LYS A 31 -0.39 -9.82 38.46
N LYS A 32 -0.73 -9.37 37.24
CA LYS A 32 -2.09 -9.44 36.70
C LYS A 32 -2.61 -10.87 36.60
N PHE A 33 -1.78 -11.79 36.11
CA PHE A 33 -2.16 -13.18 35.87
C PHE A 33 -1.82 -14.12 37.02
N LYS A 34 -1.30 -13.60 38.15
CA LYS A 34 -0.85 -14.37 39.31
C LYS A 34 0.07 -15.53 38.93
N LEU A 35 1.01 -15.27 38.02
CA LEU A 35 1.92 -16.30 37.53
C LEU A 35 2.98 -16.63 38.57
N ALA A 36 3.43 -17.88 38.58
CA ALA A 36 4.42 -18.39 39.52
C ALA A 36 5.76 -17.64 39.48
N SER A 37 6.11 -17.05 38.33
CA SER A 37 7.36 -16.30 38.17
C SER A 37 7.31 -15.33 36.99
N VAL A 38 8.20 -14.32 37.02
CA VAL A 38 8.46 -13.42 35.88
C VAL A 38 8.87 -14.20 34.63
N SER A 39 9.61 -15.30 34.80
CA SER A 39 10.00 -16.20 33.70
C SER A 39 8.80 -16.84 33.00
N THR A 40 7.70 -17.11 33.73
CA THR A 40 6.45 -17.61 33.14
C THR A 40 5.78 -16.54 32.28
N ALA A 41 5.79 -15.28 32.74
CA ALA A 41 5.33 -14.16 31.91
C ALA A 41 6.19 -14.01 30.64
N HIS A 42 7.52 -14.11 30.79
CA HIS A 42 8.45 -14.09 29.66
C HIS A 42 8.17 -15.22 28.65
N PHE A 43 7.85 -16.43 29.11
CA PHE A 43 7.49 -17.55 28.24
C PHE A 43 6.25 -17.24 27.38
N HIS A 44 5.19 -16.71 27.98
CA HIS A 44 3.98 -16.34 27.24
C HIS A 44 4.25 -15.22 26.24
N VAL A 45 4.97 -14.17 26.63
CA VAL A 45 5.37 -13.06 25.75
C VAL A 45 6.26 -13.55 24.60
N SER A 46 7.21 -14.45 24.87
CA SER A 46 8.10 -15.02 23.85
C SER A 46 7.33 -15.86 22.82
N LYS A 47 6.35 -16.67 23.27
CA LYS A 47 5.48 -17.40 22.34
C LYS A 47 4.58 -16.48 21.51
N LEU A 48 4.04 -15.41 22.10
CA LEU A 48 3.27 -14.41 21.38
C LEU A 48 4.12 -13.68 20.33
N LYS A 49 5.38 -13.36 20.65
CA LYS A 49 6.36 -12.81 19.70
C LYS A 49 6.64 -13.77 18.54
N LYS A 50 6.98 -15.03 18.84
CA LYS A 50 7.24 -16.06 17.81
C LYS A 50 6.02 -16.30 16.90
N ALA A 51 4.82 -16.11 17.44
CA ALA A 51 3.58 -16.23 16.70
C ALA A 51 3.15 -14.93 15.97
N GLY A 52 3.96 -13.87 16.02
CA GLY A 52 3.74 -12.63 15.30
C GLY A 52 2.73 -11.66 15.92
N TYR A 53 2.35 -11.85 17.20
CA TYR A 53 1.38 -10.99 17.88
C TYR A 53 2.01 -9.80 18.61
N LEU A 54 3.30 -9.87 18.94
CA LEU A 54 4.04 -8.83 19.66
C LEU A 54 5.42 -8.62 19.02
N GLU A 55 5.93 -7.40 19.01
CA GLU A 55 7.30 -7.09 18.57
C GLU A 55 8.05 -6.25 19.62
N ASN A 56 9.38 -6.38 19.65
CA ASN A 56 10.23 -5.49 20.47
C ASN A 56 10.66 -4.31 19.61
N LYS A 57 10.11 -3.12 19.87
CA LYS A 57 10.81 -1.86 19.53
C LYS A 57 11.38 -1.31 20.83
N ALA A 58 12.71 -1.20 20.90
CA ALA A 58 13.50 -0.61 21.98
C ALA A 58 12.80 -0.60 23.38
N ARG A 59 12.86 -1.73 24.10
CA ARG A 59 12.34 -1.91 25.48
C ARG A 59 10.82 -1.71 25.68
N ALA A 60 10.04 -1.50 24.63
CA ALA A 60 8.58 -1.44 24.67
C ALA A 60 7.98 -2.63 23.89
N ILE A 61 7.04 -3.35 24.52
CA ILE A 61 6.15 -4.29 23.83
C ILE A 61 5.17 -3.44 23.00
N SER A 62 5.46 -3.19 21.72
CA SER A 62 4.48 -2.57 20.84
C SER A 62 3.53 -3.65 20.33
N ILE A 63 2.24 -3.40 20.48
CA ILE A 63 1.19 -4.20 19.84
C ILE A 63 1.41 -4.04 18.34
N LEU A 64 1.65 -5.16 17.65
CA LEU A 64 1.48 -5.23 16.22
C LEU A 64 -0.03 -5.16 16.01
N GLU A 65 -0.60 -3.94 15.96
CA GLU A 65 -1.88 -3.78 15.32
C GLU A 65 -1.70 -4.45 13.94
N LYS A 66 -2.46 -5.51 13.66
CA LYS A 66 -2.54 -6.02 12.29
C LYS A 66 -2.95 -4.82 11.45
N GLU A 67 -2.00 -4.23 10.74
CA GLU A 67 -2.28 -3.05 9.93
C GLU A 67 -3.47 -3.42 9.05
N PRO A 68 -4.59 -2.71 9.15
CA PRO A 68 -5.79 -3.13 8.45
C PRO A 68 -5.47 -3.17 6.96
N LEU A 69 -5.53 -4.37 6.39
CA LEU A 69 -5.30 -4.59 4.97
C LEU A 69 -6.56 -4.17 4.22
N ILE A 70 -6.38 -3.30 3.23
CA ILE A 70 -7.43 -2.88 2.31
C ILE A 70 -7.21 -3.62 1.00
N LYS A 71 -8.30 -4.15 0.44
CA LYS A 71 -8.30 -4.76 -0.89
C LYS A 71 -8.48 -3.65 -1.93
N ILE A 72 -7.49 -3.50 -2.80
CA ILE A 72 -7.52 -2.55 -3.91
C ILE A 72 -7.76 -3.34 -5.21
N PRO A 73 -8.74 -2.96 -6.05
CA PRO A 73 -9.02 -3.66 -7.30
C PRO A 73 -7.85 -3.52 -8.28
N LEU A 74 -7.44 -4.62 -8.91
CA LEU A 74 -6.48 -4.62 -10.01
C LEU A 74 -7.26 -4.58 -11.33
N LEU A 75 -7.28 -3.43 -12.00
CA LEU A 75 -8.17 -3.17 -13.15
C LEU A 75 -7.61 -3.64 -14.50
N GLY A 76 -6.58 -4.51 -14.49
CA GLY A 76 -5.95 -5.05 -15.69
C GLY A 76 -4.56 -4.50 -15.95
N THR A 77 -4.16 -4.49 -17.23
CA THR A 77 -2.82 -4.13 -17.69
C THR A 77 -2.87 -2.84 -18.50
N ILE A 78 -1.94 -1.91 -18.25
CA ILE A 78 -1.70 -0.73 -19.08
C ILE A 78 -0.65 -1.12 -20.13
N ALA A 79 -1.08 -1.36 -21.36
CA ALA A 79 -0.18 -1.49 -22.50
C ALA A 79 0.24 -0.12 -23.01
N ALA A 80 1.47 0.01 -23.50
CA ALA A 80 1.87 1.18 -24.26
C ALA A 80 1.19 1.16 -25.64
N GLY A 81 0.22 2.05 -25.88
CA GLY A 81 -0.34 2.28 -27.21
C GLY A 81 -1.53 1.41 -27.62
N GLU A 82 -2.04 0.54 -26.73
CA GLU A 82 -3.24 -0.25 -26.98
C GLU A 82 -4.28 -0.05 -25.87
N PRO A 83 -5.58 -0.20 -26.17
CA PRO A 83 -6.63 -0.06 -25.17
C PRO A 83 -6.41 -1.01 -23.98
N ILE A 84 -6.90 -0.63 -22.80
CA ILE A 84 -7.00 -1.59 -21.70
C ILE A 84 -7.91 -2.73 -22.19
N GLU A 85 -7.36 -3.93 -22.33
CA GLU A 85 -8.19 -5.12 -22.48
C GLU A 85 -9.08 -5.23 -21.24
N ALA A 86 -10.37 -4.91 -21.40
CA ALA A 86 -11.36 -4.95 -20.34
C ALA A 86 -11.73 -6.41 -19.98
N ILE A 87 -10.74 -7.25 -19.66
CA ILE A 87 -10.98 -8.55 -19.07
C ILE A 87 -11.23 -8.31 -17.58
N ARG A 88 -12.51 -8.37 -17.19
CA ARG A 88 -12.95 -8.27 -15.79
C ARG A 88 -12.49 -9.50 -15.00
N GLN A 89 -11.20 -9.61 -14.72
CA GLN A 89 -10.72 -10.50 -13.67
C GLN A 89 -10.90 -9.75 -12.35
N ASN A 90 -11.66 -10.32 -11.41
CA ASN A 90 -11.84 -9.78 -10.07
C ASN A 90 -10.56 -10.01 -9.23
N GLU A 91 -9.43 -9.47 -9.69
CA GLU A 91 -8.16 -9.51 -8.98
C GLU A 91 -8.07 -8.32 -8.02
N PHE A 92 -7.49 -8.58 -6.85
CA PHE A 92 -7.29 -7.58 -5.81
C PHE A 92 -5.87 -7.71 -5.24
N ILE A 93 -5.28 -6.58 -4.88
CA ILE A 93 -4.06 -6.53 -4.08
C ILE A 93 -4.40 -6.11 -2.65
N ALA A 94 -3.69 -6.68 -1.67
CA ALA A 94 -3.84 -6.33 -0.27
C ALA A 94 -2.74 -5.32 0.12
N ILE A 95 -3.14 -4.10 0.50
CA ILE A 95 -2.22 -3.05 0.93
C ILE A 95 -2.55 -2.64 2.37
N ALA A 96 -1.53 -2.44 3.19
CA ALA A 96 -1.70 -1.88 4.53
C ALA A 96 -2.25 -0.45 4.45
N LYS A 97 -3.30 -0.15 5.22
CA LYS A 97 -3.94 1.18 5.25
C LYS A 97 -2.95 2.32 5.53
N THR A 98 -1.88 2.07 6.28
CA THR A 98 -0.82 3.05 6.60
C THR A 98 0.01 3.45 5.38
N LYS A 99 0.08 2.62 4.34
CA LYS A 99 0.76 2.91 3.07
C LYS A 99 -0.12 3.66 2.07
N LEU A 100 -1.41 3.77 2.34
CA LEU A 100 -2.34 4.52 1.50
C LEU A 100 -2.49 5.96 2.01
N PRO A 101 -2.60 6.94 1.11
CA PRO A 101 -3.06 8.27 1.51
C PRO A 101 -4.43 8.18 2.20
N LYS A 102 -4.68 9.07 3.17
CA LYS A 102 -5.86 9.00 4.05
C LYS A 102 -7.20 9.00 3.30
N ASN A 103 -7.27 9.70 2.16
CA ASN A 103 -8.48 9.88 1.37
C ASN A 103 -8.20 9.68 -0.12
N GLY A 104 -9.21 9.21 -0.85
CA GLY A 104 -9.20 9.03 -2.31
C GLY A 104 -9.59 7.62 -2.71
N ASP A 105 -10.08 7.49 -3.94
CA ASP A 105 -10.30 6.19 -4.55
C ASP A 105 -9.01 5.71 -5.21
N PHE A 106 -8.65 4.46 -4.92
CA PHE A 106 -7.43 3.84 -5.42
C PHE A 106 -7.75 2.60 -6.21
N TYR A 107 -6.99 2.40 -7.27
CA TYR A 107 -6.97 1.16 -8.04
C TYR A 107 -5.54 0.81 -8.40
N ALA A 108 -5.32 -0.45 -8.72
CA ALA A 108 -4.02 -0.93 -9.17
C ALA A 108 -4.07 -1.27 -10.65
N LEU A 109 -2.93 -1.12 -11.31
CA LEU A 109 -2.75 -1.54 -12.70
C LEU A 109 -1.41 -2.24 -12.86
N ARG A 110 -1.37 -3.27 -13.70
CA ARG A 110 -0.13 -3.93 -14.12
C ARG A 110 0.47 -3.14 -15.26
N VAL A 111 1.76 -2.84 -15.19
CA VAL A 111 2.49 -2.13 -16.24
C VAL A 111 2.89 -3.13 -17.32
N SER A 112 2.67 -2.76 -18.58
CA SER A 112 3.25 -3.43 -19.73
C SER A 112 4.13 -2.47 -20.53
N GLY A 113 5.36 -2.90 -20.80
CA GLY A 113 6.40 -2.14 -21.48
C GLY A 113 7.32 -1.35 -20.55
N ASN A 114 8.35 -0.72 -21.15
CA ASN A 114 9.46 -0.10 -20.42
C ASN A 114 9.53 1.42 -20.57
N SER A 115 8.44 2.08 -20.97
CA SER A 115 8.42 3.53 -21.24
C SER A 115 8.70 4.43 -20.02
N MET A 116 8.73 3.85 -18.81
CA MET A 116 8.93 4.55 -17.54
C MET A 116 10.11 3.99 -16.73
N ILE A 117 11.05 3.30 -17.39
CA ILE A 117 12.17 2.62 -16.74
C ILE A 117 13.08 3.56 -15.94
N ASP A 118 13.26 4.81 -16.39
CA ASP A 118 14.08 5.82 -15.70
C ASP A 118 13.41 6.31 -14.40
N GLU A 119 12.13 6.03 -14.21
CA GLU A 119 11.38 6.29 -12.97
C GLU A 119 11.30 5.04 -12.07
N ASN A 120 12.10 4.01 -12.36
CA ASN A 120 12.10 2.69 -11.73
C ASN A 120 10.77 1.94 -11.85
N ILE A 121 10.06 2.12 -12.98
CA ILE A 121 8.84 1.39 -13.29
C ILE A 121 9.13 0.48 -14.49
N LYS A 122 9.09 -0.84 -14.26
CA LYS A 122 9.44 -1.87 -15.24
C LYS A 122 8.21 -2.62 -15.72
N ASP A 123 8.37 -3.30 -16.85
CA ASP A 123 7.38 -4.26 -17.34
C ASP A 123 7.04 -5.29 -16.25
N GLY A 124 5.74 -5.55 -16.04
CA GLY A 124 5.22 -6.47 -15.05
C GLY A 124 4.97 -5.89 -13.65
N ASP A 125 5.47 -4.67 -13.36
CA ASP A 125 5.25 -4.00 -12.08
C ASP A 125 3.77 -3.70 -11.85
N VAL A 126 3.36 -3.62 -10.58
CA VAL A 126 2.01 -3.19 -10.18
C VAL A 126 2.11 -1.80 -9.60
N VAL A 127 1.43 -0.84 -10.25
CA VAL A 127 1.35 0.54 -9.79
C VAL A 127 0.02 0.79 -9.07
N LEU A 128 0.10 1.51 -7.96
CA LEU A 128 -1.07 2.02 -7.25
C LEU A 128 -1.40 3.41 -7.78
N VAL A 129 -2.64 3.59 -8.22
CA VAL A 129 -3.12 4.83 -8.84
C VAL A 129 -4.21 5.43 -7.97
N LYS A 130 -4.11 6.73 -7.72
CA LYS A 130 -5.17 7.51 -7.09
C LYS A 130 -6.02 8.14 -8.19
N GLN A 131 -7.33 7.93 -8.16
CA GLN A 131 -8.25 8.58 -9.08
C GLN A 131 -8.36 10.07 -8.75
N GLN A 132 -8.06 10.93 -9.73
CA GLN A 132 -8.16 12.38 -9.63
C GLN A 132 -8.22 13.00 -11.03
N GLU A 133 -8.92 14.13 -11.17
CA GLU A 133 -9.08 14.84 -12.45
C GLU A 133 -7.92 15.80 -12.76
N VAL A 134 -7.10 16.11 -11.75
CA VAL A 134 -6.01 17.07 -11.85
C VAL A 134 -4.69 16.46 -11.43
N ALA A 135 -3.64 16.77 -12.19
CA ALA A 135 -2.25 16.43 -11.90
C ALA A 135 -1.35 17.63 -12.17
N GLU A 136 -0.22 17.75 -11.50
CA GLU A 136 0.75 18.84 -11.72
C GLU A 136 1.75 18.46 -12.82
N ASN A 137 2.41 19.47 -13.42
CA ASN A 137 3.45 19.22 -14.40
C ASN A 137 4.60 18.38 -13.82
N GLY A 138 5.01 17.34 -14.55
CA GLY A 138 6.02 16.39 -14.13
C GLY A 138 5.49 15.22 -13.28
N GLN A 139 4.23 15.26 -12.81
CA GLN A 139 3.64 14.12 -12.10
C GLN A 139 3.45 12.92 -13.02
N ARG A 140 3.63 11.73 -12.46
CA ARG A 140 3.33 10.46 -13.13
C ARG A 140 1.82 10.25 -13.13
N VAL A 141 1.22 10.08 -14.30
CA VAL A 141 -0.21 9.90 -14.47
C VAL A 141 -0.50 8.66 -15.30
N VAL A 142 -1.59 8.00 -14.94
CA VAL A 142 -2.31 7.13 -15.86
C VAL A 142 -3.32 8.02 -16.56
N ALA A 143 -3.14 8.21 -17.87
CA ALA A 143 -4.02 9.03 -18.69
C ALA A 143 -4.85 8.13 -19.61
N LEU A 144 -6.15 8.42 -19.72
CA LEU A 144 -7.04 7.82 -20.68
C LEU A 144 -7.25 8.79 -21.85
N ILE A 145 -6.78 8.41 -23.03
CA ILE A 145 -6.82 9.21 -24.25
C ILE A 145 -7.94 8.68 -25.15
N ASP A 146 -8.75 9.59 -25.68
CA ASP A 146 -9.89 9.34 -26.57
C ASP A 146 -10.87 8.26 -26.05
N ASN A 147 -10.93 8.09 -24.72
CA ASN A 147 -11.73 7.09 -24.01
C ASN A 147 -11.39 5.61 -24.31
N TYR A 148 -10.28 5.31 -25.00
CA TYR A 148 -9.87 3.93 -25.27
C TYR A 148 -8.41 3.64 -24.91
N GLU A 149 -7.48 4.55 -25.16
CA GLU A 149 -6.04 4.29 -24.98
C GLU A 149 -5.61 4.70 -23.57
N THR A 150 -5.03 3.79 -22.79
CA THR A 150 -4.50 4.13 -21.46
C THR A 150 -2.98 4.07 -21.47
N THR A 151 -2.33 5.07 -20.87
CA THR A 151 -0.87 5.13 -20.83
C THR A 151 -0.37 5.67 -19.50
N LEU A 152 0.80 5.19 -19.06
CA LEU A 152 1.52 5.71 -17.90
C LEU A 152 2.69 6.58 -18.38
N LYS A 153 2.63 7.88 -18.08
CA LYS A 153 3.62 8.90 -18.51
C LYS A 153 3.73 10.04 -17.50
N LYS A 154 4.71 10.93 -17.67
CA LYS A 154 4.74 12.22 -16.97
C LYS A 154 3.91 13.24 -17.75
N ILE A 155 2.98 13.93 -17.10
CA ILE A 155 2.15 14.95 -17.75
C ILE A 155 2.84 16.32 -17.75
N PHE A 156 2.77 17.03 -18.87
CA PHE A 156 3.16 18.44 -18.98
C PHE A 156 2.07 19.18 -19.74
N ARG A 157 1.43 20.14 -19.07
CA ARG A 157 0.47 21.07 -19.65
C ARG A 157 1.22 22.25 -20.26
N GLU A 158 1.08 22.41 -21.56
CA GLU A 158 1.68 23.47 -22.38
C GLU A 158 0.54 24.32 -22.99
N PRO A 159 0.78 25.55 -23.47
CA PRO A 159 -0.30 26.50 -23.81
C PRO A 159 -1.35 25.98 -24.81
N ASN A 160 -0.97 25.09 -25.73
CA ASN A 160 -1.86 24.59 -26.79
C ASN A 160 -1.93 23.06 -26.86
N GLN A 161 -1.29 22.37 -25.91
CA GLN A 161 -1.19 20.91 -25.95
C GLN A 161 -0.86 20.34 -24.57
N ILE A 162 -1.15 19.06 -24.39
CA ILE A 162 -0.66 18.27 -23.28
C ILE A 162 0.38 17.31 -23.84
N ARG A 163 1.57 17.33 -23.24
CA ARG A 163 2.63 16.38 -23.55
C ARG A 163 2.69 15.30 -22.47
N LEU A 164 2.53 14.05 -22.90
CA LEU A 164 2.73 12.88 -22.07
C LEU A 164 4.14 12.34 -22.36
N GLN A 165 5.04 12.62 -21.44
CA GLN A 165 6.46 12.35 -21.58
C GLN A 165 6.82 10.96 -21.02
N PRO A 166 7.38 10.05 -21.82
CA PRO A 166 8.00 8.83 -21.29
C PRO A 166 9.23 9.18 -20.46
N ALA A 167 9.53 8.33 -19.48
CA ALA A 167 10.80 8.32 -18.78
C ALA A 167 11.64 7.15 -19.28
N ASN A 168 11.90 7.21 -20.59
CA ASN A 168 12.79 6.32 -21.32
C ASN A 168 13.14 7.03 -22.64
N ASN A 169 14.42 7.29 -22.87
CA ASN A 169 14.89 8.00 -24.06
C ASN A 169 14.63 7.27 -25.39
N ALA A 170 14.30 5.97 -25.36
CA ALA A 170 13.95 5.20 -26.54
C ALA A 170 12.51 5.45 -27.04
N TYR A 171 11.72 6.24 -26.32
CA TYR A 171 10.30 6.48 -26.63
C TYR A 171 10.06 7.97 -26.87
N GLU A 172 9.27 8.26 -27.91
CA GLU A 172 8.84 9.62 -28.21
C GLU A 172 7.69 10.09 -27.29
N PRO A 173 7.60 11.40 -27.00
CA PRO A 173 6.47 11.96 -26.27
C PRO A 173 5.15 11.83 -27.04
N ILE A 174 4.06 11.57 -26.33
CA ILE A 174 2.71 11.62 -26.91
C ILE A 174 2.17 13.04 -26.76
N ILE A 175 1.82 13.67 -27.87
CA ILE A 175 1.29 15.03 -27.90
C ILE A 175 -0.22 15.00 -28.12
N ILE A 176 -0.96 15.54 -27.16
CA ILE A 176 -2.42 15.67 -27.18
C ILE A 176 -2.76 17.13 -27.46
N ARG A 177 -3.40 17.38 -28.59
CA ARG A 177 -3.89 18.70 -28.99
C ARG A 177 -5.35 18.86 -28.58
N LYS A 178 -5.91 20.07 -28.74
CA LYS A 178 -7.27 20.43 -28.30
C LYS A 178 -8.39 19.62 -28.95
N ASP A 179 -8.12 18.91 -30.04
CA ASP A 179 -9.04 18.06 -30.78
C ASP A 179 -9.17 16.64 -30.22
N ARG A 180 -8.34 16.26 -29.23
CA ARG A 180 -8.34 14.95 -28.59
C ARG A 180 -8.78 15.05 -27.13
N ASP A 181 -9.46 14.01 -26.67
CA ASP A 181 -9.92 13.92 -25.27
C ASP A 181 -8.85 13.26 -24.40
N ILE A 182 -8.66 13.79 -23.19
CA ILE A 182 -7.80 13.18 -22.17
C ILE A 182 -8.43 13.31 -20.78
N LYS A 183 -8.44 12.20 -20.04
CA LYS A 183 -8.88 12.11 -18.64
C LYS A 183 -7.79 11.57 -17.75
#